data_AF-A0A9E2ATS2-F1
#
_entry.id   AF-A0A9E2ATS2-F1
#
_cell.length_a   1.000
_cell.length_b   1.000
_cell.length_c   1.000
_cell.angle_alpha   90.00
_cell.angle_beta   90.00
_cell.angle_gamma   90.00
#
_symmetry.space_group_name_H-M   'P 1'
#
loop_
_entity.id
_entity.type
_entity.pdbx_description
1 polymer ?
#
loop_
_entity_poly.entity_id
_entity_poly.type
_entity_poly.pdbx_seq_one_letter_code
_entity_poly.pdbx_strand_id
1 'polypeptide(L)'
;MTTKVEKLFLERQYLEAENMLAEVVRSSPEDLIAIELLGDAYGHQLKWDGAIDCYEKLVKRDPDNADFHYKHGGALGMKALSINKIRALGLIDDIKRAFHSSANLDPMHIDTRWALIELYIQLPGIIGGSKSKALKYAEELQTISMVDGYLAKGYVYEYDNEPELAEMFYKRAIKEGGSITCYEKLSSFYENQKLPELAIGIIETSYRKHNRNALHYQIGKVSADYNVQLDKGERCLKAFIENHTAKDGVPVEWAYYRLAQISKHRQQKEEALRWINKALEIRSDFRQAVRERKAIQQL
;
A
#
# COMPACT_ATOMS: atom_id res chain seq x y z
N MET A 1 -3.08 29.38 -4.14
CA MET A 1 -4.04 28.26 -4.17
C MET A 1 -3.34 26.95 -3.92
N THR A 2 -2.31 26.61 -4.71
CA THR A 2 -1.52 25.37 -4.62
C THR A 2 -1.02 25.07 -3.21
N THR A 3 -0.40 26.03 -2.53
CA THR A 3 0.09 25.85 -1.14
C THR A 3 -1.01 25.52 -0.12
N LYS A 4 -2.24 26.01 -0.33
CA LYS A 4 -3.37 25.69 0.54
C LYS A 4 -3.89 24.28 0.24
N VAL A 5 -4.00 23.91 -1.04
CA VAL A 5 -4.40 22.56 -1.47
C VAL A 5 -3.38 21.53 -1.01
N GLU A 6 -2.08 21.77 -1.19
CA GLU A 6 -0.99 20.94 -0.69
C GLU A 6 -1.13 20.67 0.81
N LYS A 7 -1.43 21.71 1.61
CA LYS A 7 -1.69 21.55 3.04
C LYS A 7 -2.90 20.63 3.30
N LEU A 8 -4.01 20.81 2.59
CA LEU A 8 -5.20 19.96 2.73
C LEU A 8 -4.88 18.50 2.38
N PHE A 9 -4.08 18.25 1.33
CA PHE A 9 -3.64 16.90 0.97
C PHE A 9 -2.76 16.27 2.05
N LEU A 10 -1.81 17.04 2.61
CA LEU A 10 -0.97 16.59 3.72
C LEU A 10 -1.79 16.25 4.97
N GLU A 11 -2.84 17.03 5.23
CA GLU A 11 -3.79 16.82 6.34
C GLU A 11 -4.89 15.80 6.00
N ARG A 12 -4.85 15.19 4.80
CA ARG A 12 -5.83 14.22 4.27
C ARG A 12 -7.27 14.76 4.21
N GLN A 13 -7.42 16.08 4.13
CA GLN A 13 -8.69 16.80 4.04
C GLN A 13 -9.15 16.88 2.57
N TYR A 14 -9.33 15.72 1.94
CA TYR A 14 -9.59 15.62 0.49
C TYR A 14 -10.93 16.21 0.05
N LEU A 15 -11.97 16.14 0.91
CA LEU A 15 -13.28 16.74 0.62
C LEU A 15 -13.22 18.27 0.58
N GLU A 16 -12.45 18.88 1.47
CA GLU A 16 -12.24 20.34 1.47
C GLU A 16 -11.43 20.76 0.24
N ALA A 17 -10.42 19.96 -0.13
CA ALA A 17 -9.66 20.19 -1.36
C ALA A 17 -10.56 20.12 -2.60
N GLU A 18 -11.41 19.10 -2.72
CA GLU A 18 -12.39 18.96 -3.80
C GLU A 18 -13.30 20.18 -3.92
N ASN A 19 -13.93 20.62 -2.82
CA ASN A 19 -14.86 21.75 -2.86
C ASN A 19 -14.18 23.03 -3.39
N MET A 20 -12.96 23.28 -2.92
CA MET A 20 -12.17 24.43 -3.36
C MET A 20 -11.77 24.32 -4.83
N LEU A 21 -11.23 23.17 -5.24
CA LEU A 21 -10.75 22.94 -6.61
C LEU A 21 -11.91 22.93 -7.62
N ALA A 22 -13.08 22.42 -7.24
CA ALA A 22 -14.27 22.42 -8.09
C ALA A 22 -14.77 23.85 -8.40
N GLU A 23 -14.64 24.79 -7.46
CA GLU A 23 -14.94 26.21 -7.70
C GLU A 23 -13.95 26.81 -8.71
N VAL A 24 -12.67 26.49 -8.56
CA VAL A 24 -11.60 26.99 -9.43
C VAL A 24 -11.74 26.47 -10.85
N VAL A 25 -11.96 25.17 -11.01
CA VAL A 25 -12.18 24.56 -12.33
C VAL A 25 -13.45 25.12 -12.98
N ARG A 26 -14.46 25.53 -12.19
CA ARG A 26 -15.66 26.20 -12.73
C ARG A 26 -15.35 27.61 -13.24
N SER A 27 -14.55 28.40 -12.52
CA SER A 27 -14.17 29.75 -12.94
C SER A 27 -13.09 29.78 -14.03
N SER A 28 -12.23 28.76 -14.04
CA SER A 28 -11.07 28.64 -14.92
C SER A 28 -10.99 27.21 -15.51
N PRO A 29 -11.87 26.86 -16.47
CA PRO A 29 -11.99 25.49 -16.99
C PRO A 29 -10.76 24.95 -17.75
N GLU A 30 -9.76 25.79 -18.00
CA GLU A 30 -8.52 25.45 -18.71
C GLU A 30 -7.29 25.41 -17.78
N ASP A 31 -7.48 25.61 -16.46
CA ASP A 31 -6.41 25.48 -15.49
C ASP A 31 -6.07 24.00 -15.27
N LEU A 32 -5.07 23.50 -16.01
CA LEU A 32 -4.65 22.10 -15.98
C LEU A 32 -4.19 21.67 -14.58
N ILE A 33 -3.55 22.55 -13.82
CA ILE A 33 -3.09 22.25 -12.45
C ILE A 33 -4.29 22.06 -11.53
N ALA A 34 -5.30 22.93 -11.64
CA ALA A 34 -6.52 22.79 -10.84
C ALA A 34 -7.32 21.52 -11.23
N ILE A 35 -7.37 21.18 -12.51
CA ILE A 35 -8.01 19.94 -13.01
C ILE A 35 -7.27 18.71 -12.48
N GLU A 36 -5.94 18.71 -12.53
CA GLU A 36 -5.10 17.64 -12.05
C GLU A 36 -5.28 17.42 -10.55
N LEU A 37 -5.16 18.48 -9.75
CA LEU A 37 -5.36 18.40 -8.30
C LEU A 37 -6.79 17.97 -7.94
N LEU A 38 -7.79 18.36 -8.73
CA LEU A 38 -9.17 17.90 -8.54
C LEU A 38 -9.30 16.40 -8.80
N GLY A 39 -8.67 15.91 -9.87
CA GLY A 39 -8.55 14.48 -10.16
C GLY A 39 -7.88 13.72 -9.01
N ASP A 40 -6.78 14.24 -8.48
CA ASP A 40 -6.05 13.64 -7.36
C ASP A 40 -6.92 13.61 -6.08
N ALA A 41 -7.68 14.69 -5.81
CA ALA A 41 -8.60 14.75 -4.68
C ALA A 41 -9.75 13.74 -4.81
N TYR A 42 -10.27 13.54 -6.02
CA TYR A 42 -11.24 12.48 -6.30
C TYR A 42 -10.63 11.09 -6.11
N GLY A 43 -9.41 10.86 -6.60
CA GLY A 43 -8.69 9.59 -6.45
C GLY A 43 -8.50 9.19 -4.98
N HIS A 44 -8.09 10.13 -4.13
CA HIS A 44 -7.96 9.89 -2.68
C HIS A 44 -9.30 9.56 -1.99
N GLN A 45 -10.42 10.01 -2.56
CA GLN A 45 -11.76 9.70 -2.08
C GLN A 45 -12.39 8.48 -2.75
N LEU A 46 -11.64 7.78 -3.62
CA LEU A 46 -12.11 6.64 -4.42
C LEU A 46 -13.26 7.01 -5.38
N LYS A 47 -13.41 8.31 -5.69
CA LYS A 47 -14.41 8.84 -6.65
C LYS A 47 -13.88 8.70 -8.08
N TRP A 48 -13.70 7.45 -8.52
CA TRP A 48 -12.94 7.14 -9.73
C TRP A 48 -13.52 7.72 -11.02
N ASP A 49 -14.84 7.83 -11.15
CA ASP A 49 -15.47 8.45 -12.32
C ASP A 49 -15.05 9.91 -12.48
N GLY A 50 -15.10 10.69 -11.39
CA GLY A 50 -14.67 12.10 -11.39
C GLY A 50 -13.17 12.26 -11.65
N ALA A 51 -12.33 11.34 -11.13
CA ALA A 51 -10.90 11.34 -11.41
C ALA A 51 -10.61 11.07 -12.90
N ILE A 52 -11.28 10.08 -13.49
CA ILE A 52 -11.15 9.76 -14.92
C ILE A 52 -11.56 10.95 -15.77
N ASP A 53 -12.69 11.60 -15.48
CA ASP A 53 -13.14 12.78 -16.23
C ASP A 53 -12.13 13.94 -16.19
N CYS A 54 -11.43 14.13 -15.06
CA CYS A 54 -10.37 15.13 -14.94
C CYS A 54 -9.16 14.74 -15.78
N TYR A 55 -8.64 13.52 -15.61
CA TYR A 55 -7.43 13.09 -16.30
C TYR A 55 -7.63 12.89 -17.82
N GLU A 56 -8.83 12.49 -18.27
CA GLU A 56 -9.15 12.44 -19.70
C GLU A 56 -9.09 13.84 -20.33
N LYS A 57 -9.54 14.89 -19.62
CA LYS A 57 -9.38 16.27 -20.09
C LYS A 57 -7.90 16.66 -20.19
N LEU A 58 -7.08 16.28 -19.21
CA LEU A 58 -5.64 16.54 -19.24
C LEU A 58 -4.97 15.87 -20.45
N VAL A 59 -5.24 14.58 -20.68
CA VAL A 59 -4.71 13.84 -21.84
C VAL A 59 -5.16 14.46 -23.17
N LYS A 60 -6.39 14.98 -23.27
CA LYS A 60 -6.86 15.69 -24.48
C LYS A 60 -6.17 17.03 -24.69
N ARG A 61 -5.80 17.73 -23.61
CA ARG A 61 -5.18 19.06 -23.67
C ARG A 61 -3.68 18.98 -23.91
N ASP A 62 -3.02 18.00 -23.32
CA ASP A 62 -1.59 17.77 -23.46
C ASP A 62 -1.33 16.26 -23.65
N PRO A 63 -1.49 15.76 -24.90
CA PRO A 63 -1.36 14.34 -25.19
C PRO A 63 0.08 13.83 -25.10
N ASP A 64 1.08 14.70 -25.00
CA ASP A 64 2.50 14.34 -24.93
C ASP A 64 3.03 14.33 -23.48
N ASN A 65 2.16 14.55 -22.50
CA ASN A 65 2.50 14.49 -21.09
C ASN A 65 2.36 13.07 -20.51
N ALA A 66 3.50 12.45 -20.16
CA ALA A 66 3.53 11.09 -19.65
C ALA A 66 2.77 10.90 -18.32
N ASP A 67 2.79 11.90 -17.43
CA ASP A 67 2.12 11.84 -16.12
C ASP A 67 0.60 11.84 -16.28
N PHE A 68 0.06 12.58 -17.25
CA PHE A 68 -1.38 12.61 -17.52
C PHE A 68 -1.90 11.25 -18.00
N HIS A 69 -1.15 10.60 -18.88
CA HIS A 69 -1.47 9.22 -19.29
C HIS A 69 -1.32 8.23 -18.14
N TYR A 70 -0.30 8.37 -17.29
CA TYR A 70 -0.13 7.52 -16.10
C TYR A 70 -1.31 7.67 -15.14
N LYS A 71 -1.68 8.90 -14.77
CA LYS A 71 -2.81 9.20 -13.88
C LYS A 71 -4.14 8.70 -14.44
N HIS A 72 -4.37 8.90 -15.74
CA HIS A 72 -5.57 8.39 -16.42
C HIS A 72 -5.64 6.86 -16.39
N GLY A 73 -4.55 6.17 -16.76
CA GLY A 73 -4.46 4.71 -16.68
C GLY A 73 -4.63 4.18 -15.27
N GLY A 74 -4.04 4.86 -14.28
CA GLY A 74 -4.18 4.55 -12.86
C GLY A 74 -5.63 4.64 -12.39
N ALA A 75 -6.32 5.74 -12.70
CA ALA A 75 -7.73 5.93 -12.33
C ALA A 75 -8.66 4.90 -12.99
N LEU A 76 -8.43 4.57 -14.26
CA LEU A 76 -9.13 3.50 -14.97
C LEU A 76 -8.90 2.13 -14.31
N GLY A 77 -7.66 1.83 -13.93
CA GLY A 77 -7.29 0.60 -13.21
C GLY A 77 -7.98 0.50 -11.85
N MET A 78 -7.96 1.57 -11.06
CA MET A 78 -8.63 1.61 -9.76
C MET A 78 -10.16 1.49 -9.89
N LYS A 79 -10.76 2.11 -10.93
CA LYS A 79 -12.17 1.91 -11.26
C LYS A 79 -12.46 0.44 -11.59
N ALA A 80 -11.64 -0.19 -12.42
CA ALA A 80 -11.78 -1.60 -12.79
C ALA A 80 -11.77 -2.52 -11.55
N LEU A 81 -10.93 -2.25 -10.55
CA LEU A 81 -10.89 -2.99 -9.28
C LEU A 81 -12.14 -2.77 -8.40
N SER A 82 -12.81 -1.63 -8.54
CA SER A 82 -14.00 -1.27 -7.74
C SER A 82 -15.32 -1.80 -8.31
N ILE A 83 -15.35 -2.25 -9.57
CA ILE A 83 -16.58 -2.68 -10.26
C ILE A 83 -16.59 -4.19 -10.53
N ASN A 84 -17.74 -4.69 -10.99
CA ASN A 84 -17.88 -6.08 -11.41
C ASN A 84 -16.87 -6.44 -12.52
N LYS A 85 -16.25 -7.61 -12.39
CA LYS A 85 -15.23 -8.16 -13.32
C LYS A 85 -15.64 -8.09 -14.79
N ILE A 86 -16.90 -8.36 -15.15
CA ILE A 86 -17.38 -8.31 -16.54
C ILE A 86 -17.31 -6.88 -17.10
N ARG A 87 -17.69 -5.87 -16.31
CA ARG A 87 -17.57 -4.46 -16.72
C ARG A 87 -16.11 -4.01 -16.75
N ALA A 88 -15.30 -4.49 -15.80
CA ALA A 88 -13.87 -4.18 -15.75
C ALA A 88 -13.13 -4.63 -17.02
N LEU A 89 -13.55 -5.71 -17.67
CA LEU A 89 -12.98 -6.16 -18.95
C LEU A 89 -13.01 -5.06 -20.03
N GLY A 90 -14.05 -4.23 -20.05
CA GLY A 90 -14.20 -3.15 -21.04
C GLY A 90 -13.18 -2.01 -20.87
N LEU A 91 -12.51 -1.91 -19.71
CA LEU A 91 -11.53 -0.86 -19.43
C LEU A 91 -10.08 -1.29 -19.72
N ILE A 92 -9.84 -2.59 -19.93
CA ILE A 92 -8.48 -3.14 -20.00
C ILE A 92 -7.67 -2.52 -21.14
N ASP A 93 -8.28 -2.32 -22.30
CA ASP A 93 -7.57 -1.77 -23.45
C ASP A 93 -7.27 -0.28 -23.28
N ASP A 94 -8.14 0.48 -22.61
CA ASP A 94 -7.87 1.88 -22.24
C ASP A 94 -6.73 1.98 -21.23
N ILE A 95 -6.72 1.11 -20.21
CA ILE A 95 -5.65 1.04 -19.21
C ILE A 95 -4.31 0.74 -19.88
N LYS A 96 -4.27 -0.29 -20.74
CA LYS A 96 -3.05 -0.65 -21.49
C LYS A 96 -2.57 0.50 -22.36
N ARG A 97 -3.47 1.13 -23.12
CA ARG A 97 -3.13 2.28 -23.97
C ARG A 97 -2.52 3.40 -23.15
N ALA A 98 -3.17 3.79 -22.05
CA ALA A 98 -2.70 4.88 -21.20
C ALA A 98 -1.29 4.60 -20.64
N PHE A 99 -1.06 3.43 -20.03
CA PHE A 99 0.27 3.12 -19.51
C PHE A 99 1.34 2.96 -20.59
N HIS A 100 1.01 2.39 -21.75
CA HIS A 100 1.96 2.31 -22.87
C HIS A 100 2.28 3.69 -23.44
N SER A 101 1.30 4.60 -23.56
CA SER A 101 1.53 5.99 -23.95
C SER A 101 2.48 6.68 -22.98
N SER A 102 2.22 6.58 -21.67
CA SER A 102 3.11 7.14 -20.64
C SER A 102 4.54 6.57 -20.74
N ALA A 103 4.70 5.25 -20.91
CA ALA A 103 6.01 4.60 -20.98
C ALA A 103 6.79 4.99 -22.24
N ASN A 104 6.10 5.25 -23.35
CA ASN A 104 6.69 5.70 -24.61
C ASN A 104 7.10 7.18 -24.55
N LEU A 105 6.29 8.02 -23.92
CA LEU A 105 6.55 9.45 -23.77
C LEU A 105 7.69 9.71 -22.78
N ASP A 106 7.75 8.96 -21.69
CA ASP A 106 8.84 9.02 -20.71
C ASP A 106 9.45 7.63 -20.44
N PRO A 107 10.59 7.33 -21.10
CA PRO A 107 11.40 6.13 -20.86
C PRO A 107 11.96 5.98 -19.44
N MET A 108 11.94 7.04 -18.61
CA MET A 108 12.44 7.04 -17.23
C MET A 108 11.32 7.03 -16.17
N HIS A 109 10.05 7.08 -16.58
CA HIS A 109 8.92 7.11 -15.65
C HIS A 109 8.82 5.81 -14.83
N ILE A 110 9.22 5.87 -13.56
CA ILE A 110 9.28 4.72 -12.64
C ILE A 110 7.89 4.13 -12.40
N ASP A 111 6.90 4.97 -12.05
CA ASP A 111 5.59 4.47 -11.65
C ASP A 111 4.82 3.79 -12.79
N THR A 112 4.98 4.26 -14.03
CA THR A 112 4.40 3.62 -15.21
C THR A 112 4.97 2.23 -15.44
N ARG A 113 6.27 2.01 -15.19
CA ARG A 113 6.88 0.68 -15.29
C ARG A 113 6.34 -0.25 -14.23
N TRP A 114 6.24 0.21 -12.97
CA TRP A 114 5.54 -0.52 -11.91
C TRP A 114 4.10 -0.87 -12.30
N ALA A 115 3.33 0.09 -12.84
CA ALA A 115 1.96 -0.14 -13.26
C ALA A 115 1.85 -1.18 -14.39
N LEU A 116 2.76 -1.16 -15.36
CA LEU A 116 2.82 -2.17 -16.43
C LEU A 116 3.20 -3.56 -15.88
N ILE A 117 4.15 -3.64 -14.95
CA ILE A 117 4.54 -4.89 -14.27
C ILE A 117 3.31 -5.49 -13.57
N GLU A 118 2.63 -4.70 -12.74
CA GLU A 118 1.43 -5.13 -12.02
C GLU A 118 0.31 -5.55 -12.97
N LEU A 119 0.03 -4.75 -14.00
CA LEU A 119 -0.98 -5.06 -15.01
C LEU A 119 -0.72 -6.40 -15.69
N TYR A 120 0.52 -6.62 -16.15
CA TYR A 120 0.86 -7.86 -16.86
C TYR A 120 0.89 -9.09 -15.95
N ILE A 121 1.14 -8.92 -14.65
CA ILE A 121 1.09 -10.01 -13.67
C ILE A 121 -0.34 -10.35 -13.26
N GLN A 122 -1.19 -9.35 -13.04
CA GLN A 122 -2.53 -9.56 -12.50
C GLN A 122 -3.56 -9.97 -13.56
N LEU A 123 -3.35 -9.62 -14.84
CA LEU A 123 -4.26 -10.03 -15.91
C LEU A 123 -4.16 -11.53 -16.20
N PRO A 124 -5.29 -12.22 -16.46
CA PRO A 124 -5.27 -13.54 -17.09
C PRO A 124 -4.56 -13.52 -18.44
N GLY A 125 -3.85 -14.60 -18.77
CA GLY A 125 -3.12 -14.71 -20.04
C GLY A 125 -3.98 -14.50 -21.28
N ILE A 126 -5.22 -15.00 -21.29
CA ILE A 126 -6.18 -14.84 -22.39
C ILE A 126 -6.53 -13.39 -22.73
N ILE A 127 -6.40 -12.48 -21.75
CA ILE A 127 -6.68 -11.04 -21.94
C ILE A 127 -5.40 -10.21 -21.87
N GLY A 128 -4.24 -10.84 -22.03
CA GLY A 128 -2.96 -10.17 -22.24
C GLY A 128 -2.00 -10.15 -21.06
N GLY A 129 -2.30 -10.84 -19.95
CA GLY A 129 -1.31 -11.08 -18.89
C GLY A 129 -0.10 -11.87 -19.38
N SER A 130 1.08 -11.56 -18.85
CA SER A 130 2.35 -12.16 -19.29
C SER A 130 3.49 -11.89 -18.31
N LYS A 131 4.00 -12.96 -17.68
CA LYS A 131 5.22 -12.92 -16.84
C LYS A 131 6.41 -12.35 -17.61
N SER A 132 6.62 -12.77 -18.86
CA SER A 132 7.77 -12.30 -19.65
C SER A 132 7.71 -10.80 -19.95
N LYS A 133 6.52 -10.25 -20.23
CA LYS A 133 6.35 -8.80 -20.37
C LYS A 133 6.60 -8.07 -19.05
N ALA A 134 6.11 -8.60 -17.93
CA ALA A 134 6.37 -8.02 -16.62
C ALA A 134 7.86 -8.03 -16.28
N LEU A 135 8.58 -9.13 -16.53
CA LEU A 135 10.03 -9.20 -16.34
C LEU A 135 10.79 -8.22 -17.23
N LYS A 136 10.36 -8.02 -18.48
CA LYS A 136 10.94 -7.02 -19.37
C LYS A 136 10.82 -5.61 -18.76
N TYR A 137 9.65 -5.22 -18.27
CA TYR A 137 9.49 -3.92 -17.60
C TYR A 137 10.24 -3.84 -16.28
N ALA A 138 10.39 -4.95 -15.55
CA ALA A 138 11.23 -5.00 -14.35
C ALA A 138 12.73 -4.83 -14.68
N GLU A 139 13.18 -5.30 -15.85
CA GLU A 139 14.53 -5.04 -16.36
C GLU A 139 14.72 -3.58 -16.76
N GLU A 140 13.78 -2.99 -17.49
CA GLU A 140 13.78 -1.55 -17.80
C GLU A 140 13.78 -0.71 -16.51
N LEU A 141 12.96 -1.08 -15.52
CA LEU A 141 12.93 -0.41 -14.24
C LEU A 141 14.25 -0.56 -13.48
N GLN A 142 14.92 -1.71 -13.59
CA GLN A 142 16.22 -1.92 -12.97
C GLN A 142 17.30 -0.99 -13.54
N THR A 143 17.24 -0.64 -14.83
CA THR A 143 18.21 0.30 -15.42
C THR A 143 18.01 1.74 -14.91
N ILE A 144 16.78 2.10 -14.51
CA ILE A 144 16.45 3.41 -13.94
C ILE A 144 16.75 3.44 -12.44
N SER A 145 16.32 2.41 -11.72
CA SER A 145 16.52 2.23 -10.28
C SER A 145 16.77 0.76 -9.97
N MET A 146 18.01 0.46 -9.60
CA MET A 146 18.44 -0.91 -9.25
C MET A 146 17.58 -1.52 -8.13
N VAL A 147 17.20 -0.71 -7.13
CA VAL A 147 16.37 -1.14 -6.01
C VAL A 147 14.97 -1.49 -6.51
N ASP A 148 14.32 -0.61 -7.28
CA ASP A 148 12.98 -0.84 -7.80
C ASP A 148 12.95 -2.06 -8.74
N GLY A 149 13.96 -2.22 -9.60
CA GLY A 149 14.07 -3.40 -10.45
C GLY A 149 14.16 -4.72 -9.68
N TYR A 150 14.92 -4.74 -8.57
CA TYR A 150 14.95 -5.92 -7.70
C TYR A 150 13.63 -6.14 -6.96
N LEU A 151 12.98 -5.09 -6.45
CA LEU A 151 11.66 -5.21 -5.83
C LEU A 151 10.62 -5.73 -6.83
N ALA A 152 10.63 -5.23 -8.06
CA ALA A 152 9.74 -5.63 -9.14
C ALA A 152 9.94 -7.09 -9.53
N LYS A 153 11.19 -7.54 -9.67
CA LYS A 153 11.49 -8.96 -9.93
C LYS A 153 11.01 -9.83 -8.78
N GLY A 154 11.25 -9.42 -7.53
CA GLY A 154 10.74 -10.10 -6.34
C GLY A 154 9.22 -10.27 -6.40
N TYR A 155 8.49 -9.20 -6.73
CA TYR A 155 7.03 -9.21 -6.90
C TYR A 155 6.56 -10.15 -8.01
N VAL A 156 7.22 -10.11 -9.18
CA VAL A 156 6.88 -10.98 -10.31
C VAL A 156 7.03 -12.46 -9.94
N TYR A 157 8.13 -12.83 -9.30
CA TYR A 157 8.36 -14.23 -8.90
C TYR A 157 7.48 -14.67 -7.71
N GLU A 158 7.13 -13.75 -6.80
CA GLU A 158 6.17 -14.04 -5.73
C GLU A 158 4.79 -14.41 -6.32
N TYR A 159 4.30 -13.64 -7.29
CA TYR A 159 3.02 -13.92 -7.94
C TYR A 159 3.05 -15.19 -8.80
N ASP A 160 4.18 -15.47 -9.42
CA ASP A 160 4.37 -16.68 -10.24
C ASP A 160 4.63 -17.94 -9.38
N ASN A 161 4.56 -17.84 -8.05
CA ASN A 161 4.78 -18.93 -7.11
C ASN A 161 6.19 -19.56 -7.21
N GLU A 162 7.19 -18.70 -7.38
CA GLU A 162 8.64 -19.02 -7.43
C GLU A 162 9.35 -18.40 -6.20
N PRO A 163 9.11 -18.93 -4.98
CA PRO A 163 9.44 -18.25 -3.74
C PRO A 163 10.95 -18.08 -3.51
N GLU A 164 11.79 -19.01 -3.97
CA GLU A 164 13.25 -18.91 -3.82
C GLU A 164 13.80 -17.74 -4.64
N LEU A 165 13.25 -17.51 -5.85
CA LEU A 165 13.61 -16.38 -6.69
C LEU A 165 13.08 -15.07 -6.11
N ALA A 166 11.83 -15.07 -5.63
CA ALA A 166 11.22 -13.91 -4.97
C ALA A 166 12.08 -13.45 -3.78
N GLU A 167 12.40 -14.37 -2.88
CA GLU A 167 13.26 -14.13 -1.71
C GLU A 167 14.64 -13.62 -2.12
N MET A 168 15.28 -14.25 -3.11
CA MET A 168 16.58 -13.83 -3.63
C MET A 168 16.55 -12.35 -4.07
N PHE A 169 15.54 -11.96 -4.85
CA PHE A 169 15.44 -10.58 -5.36
C PHE A 169 15.10 -9.56 -4.27
N TYR A 170 14.21 -9.89 -3.33
CA TYR A 170 13.95 -9.02 -2.19
C TYR A 170 15.20 -8.84 -1.29
N LYS A 171 16.00 -9.90 -1.07
CA LYS A 171 17.30 -9.78 -0.39
C LYS A 171 18.28 -8.89 -1.15
N ARG A 172 18.31 -8.95 -2.48
CA ARG A 172 19.12 -8.04 -3.31
C ARG A 172 18.68 -6.59 -3.16
N ALA A 173 17.37 -6.31 -3.13
CA ALA A 173 16.85 -4.96 -2.89
C ALA A 173 17.24 -4.41 -1.50
N ILE A 174 17.26 -5.27 -0.47
CA ILE A 174 17.75 -4.89 0.87
C ILE A 174 19.25 -4.60 0.86
N LYS A 175 20.03 -5.40 0.14
CA LYS A 175 21.48 -5.22 0.03
C LYS A 175 21.83 -3.91 -0.69
N GLU A 176 21.10 -3.59 -1.75
CA GLU A 176 21.35 -2.40 -2.59
C GLU A 176 20.88 -1.11 -1.91
N GLY A 177 19.61 -1.03 -1.51
CA GLY A 177 19.03 0.17 -0.90
C GLY A 177 18.83 0.03 0.61
N GLY A 178 18.22 -1.09 1.02
CA GLY A 178 17.92 -1.36 2.43
C GLY A 178 17.08 -0.26 3.09
N SER A 179 16.14 0.31 2.33
CA SER A 179 15.08 1.19 2.84
C SER A 179 14.07 0.37 3.64
N ILE A 180 13.20 1.04 4.40
CA ILE A 180 12.12 0.36 5.14
C ILE A 180 11.24 -0.45 4.19
N THR A 181 10.89 0.10 3.03
CA THR A 181 10.12 -0.59 2.00
C THR A 181 10.77 -1.90 1.54
N CYS A 182 12.11 -1.95 1.42
CA CYS A 182 12.82 -3.19 1.09
C CYS A 182 12.61 -4.27 2.16
N TYR A 183 12.71 -3.90 3.44
CA TYR A 183 12.47 -4.83 4.55
C TYR A 183 10.98 -5.22 4.67
N GLU A 184 10.06 -4.28 4.43
CA GLU A 184 8.62 -4.51 4.44
C GLU A 184 8.20 -5.51 3.36
N LYS A 185 8.74 -5.41 2.15
CA LYS A 185 8.47 -6.37 1.07
C LYS A 185 8.94 -7.78 1.43
N LEU A 186 10.16 -7.94 1.94
CA LEU A 186 10.66 -9.27 2.33
C LEU A 186 9.93 -9.85 3.56
N SER A 187 9.63 -9.04 4.56
CA SER A 187 8.88 -9.51 5.74
C SER A 187 7.45 -9.91 5.39
N SER A 188 6.76 -9.12 4.54
CA SER A 188 5.42 -9.46 4.03
C SER A 188 5.44 -10.74 3.21
N PHE A 189 6.46 -10.92 2.36
CA PHE A 189 6.68 -12.16 1.63
C PHE A 189 6.79 -13.37 2.58
N TYR A 190 7.58 -13.27 3.65
CA TYR A 190 7.66 -14.34 4.66
C TYR A 190 6.34 -14.55 5.42
N GLU A 191 5.57 -13.51 5.74
CA GLU A 191 4.22 -13.65 6.31
C GLU A 191 3.29 -14.42 5.36
N ASN A 192 3.32 -14.11 4.06
CA ASN A 192 2.54 -14.78 3.00
C ASN A 192 2.92 -16.26 2.88
N GLN A 193 4.21 -16.57 2.96
CA GLN A 193 4.75 -17.94 2.95
C GLN A 193 4.55 -18.69 4.28
N LYS A 194 3.89 -18.09 5.28
CA LYS A 194 3.68 -18.66 6.63
C LYS A 194 4.99 -18.98 7.36
N LEU A 195 5.99 -18.11 7.19
CA LEU A 195 7.31 -18.16 7.84
C LEU A 195 7.48 -16.97 8.82
N PRO A 196 6.68 -16.90 9.91
CA PRO A 196 6.60 -15.70 10.75
C PRO A 196 7.90 -15.40 11.53
N GLU A 197 8.71 -16.41 11.85
CA GLU A 197 10.00 -16.19 12.53
C GLU A 197 11.00 -15.47 11.63
N LEU A 198 11.03 -15.80 10.34
CA LEU A 198 11.85 -15.09 9.35
C LEU A 198 11.34 -13.65 9.18
N ALA A 199 10.01 -13.47 9.10
CA ALA A 199 9.40 -12.14 9.04
C ALA A 199 9.84 -11.28 10.23
N ILE A 200 9.74 -11.80 11.46
CA ILE A 200 10.19 -11.10 12.68
C ILE A 200 11.68 -10.74 12.58
N GLY A 201 12.54 -11.67 12.14
CA GLY A 201 13.97 -11.40 12.02
C GLY A 201 14.32 -10.28 11.02
N ILE A 202 13.56 -10.18 9.92
CA ILE A 202 13.68 -9.09 8.95
C ILE A 202 13.20 -7.76 9.56
N ILE A 203 12.07 -7.75 10.26
CA ILE A 203 11.55 -6.54 10.93
C ILE A 203 12.53 -6.05 12.00
N GLU A 204 13.12 -6.94 12.79
CA GLU A 204 14.17 -6.59 13.78
C GLU A 204 15.41 -6.00 13.12
N THR A 205 15.81 -6.53 11.96
CA THR A 205 16.95 -5.98 11.20
C THR A 205 16.63 -4.59 10.68
N SER A 206 15.42 -4.37 10.18
CA SER A 206 14.92 -3.04 9.80
C SER A 206 14.94 -2.07 10.99
N TYR A 207 14.50 -2.53 12.17
CA TYR A 207 14.48 -1.72 13.38
C TYR A 207 15.88 -1.29 13.82
N ARG A 208 16.86 -2.21 13.81
CA ARG A 208 18.25 -1.88 14.12
C ARG A 208 18.84 -0.82 13.19
N LYS A 209 18.43 -0.80 11.91
CA LYS A 209 18.94 0.16 10.91
C LYS A 209 18.23 1.51 10.96
N HIS A 210 16.90 1.51 11.14
CA HIS A 210 16.06 2.71 10.93
C HIS A 210 15.48 3.29 12.22
N ASN A 211 15.53 2.56 13.33
CA ASN A 211 15.05 2.96 14.66
C ASN A 211 13.64 3.57 14.66
N ARG A 212 12.70 2.95 13.93
CA ARG A 212 11.30 3.40 13.87
C ARG A 212 10.44 2.64 14.87
N ASN A 213 9.73 3.38 15.71
CA ASN A 213 8.85 2.80 16.73
C ASN A 213 7.74 1.91 16.13
N ALA A 214 7.15 2.30 15.00
CA ALA A 214 6.18 1.49 14.25
C ALA A 214 6.63 0.02 13.95
N LEU A 215 7.93 -0.27 13.90
CA LEU A 215 8.42 -1.63 13.67
C LEU A 215 8.22 -2.54 14.89
N HIS A 216 8.17 -2.00 16.10
CA HIS A 216 7.78 -2.75 17.29
C HIS A 216 6.32 -3.25 17.20
N TYR A 217 5.42 -2.42 16.68
CA TYR A 217 4.05 -2.86 16.40
C TYR A 217 4.02 -4.01 15.39
N GLN A 218 4.84 -3.95 14.33
CA GLN A 218 4.87 -5.01 13.32
C GLN A 218 5.37 -6.35 13.90
N ILE A 219 6.40 -6.35 14.74
CA ILE A 219 6.84 -7.58 15.46
C ILE A 219 5.69 -8.13 16.31
N GLY A 220 5.05 -7.25 17.09
CA GLY A 220 3.90 -7.60 17.91
C GLY A 220 2.72 -8.18 17.12
N LYS A 221 2.42 -7.59 15.96
CA LYS A 221 1.38 -8.03 15.03
C LYS A 221 1.65 -9.46 14.55
N VAL A 222 2.86 -9.73 14.05
CA VAL A 222 3.25 -11.06 13.57
C VAL A 222 3.22 -12.09 14.70
N SER A 223 3.75 -11.74 15.88
CA SER A 223 3.70 -12.61 17.05
C SER A 223 2.27 -12.98 17.47
N ALA A 224 1.36 -12.01 17.46
CA ALA A 224 -0.04 -12.21 17.80
C ALA A 224 -0.80 -13.02 16.73
N ASP A 225 -0.62 -12.69 15.45
CA ASP A 225 -1.36 -13.34 14.36
C ASP A 225 -0.95 -14.80 14.14
N TYR A 226 0.31 -15.14 14.41
CA TYR A 226 0.85 -16.49 14.17
C TYR A 226 1.10 -17.29 15.46
N ASN A 227 0.85 -16.71 16.63
CA ASN A 227 1.13 -17.34 17.93
C ASN A 227 2.60 -17.77 18.09
N VAL A 228 3.53 -16.88 17.74
CA VAL A 228 4.99 -17.14 17.81
C VAL A 228 5.72 -16.05 18.58
N GLN A 229 6.76 -16.44 19.32
CA GLN A 229 7.61 -15.50 20.08
C GLN A 229 6.79 -14.51 20.94
N LEU A 230 5.73 -14.99 21.60
CA LEU A 230 4.74 -14.15 22.31
C LEU A 230 5.37 -13.15 23.30
N ASP A 231 6.40 -13.55 24.05
CA ASP A 231 7.11 -12.68 25.00
C ASP A 231 7.81 -11.51 24.30
N LYS A 232 8.38 -11.76 23.12
CA LYS A 232 8.99 -10.72 22.30
C LYS A 232 7.92 -9.79 21.75
N GLY A 233 6.85 -10.36 21.18
CA GLY A 233 5.72 -9.60 20.67
C GLY A 233 5.13 -8.67 21.72
N GLU A 234 4.91 -9.17 22.93
CA GLU A 234 4.39 -8.38 24.05
C GLU A 234 5.34 -7.24 24.46
N ARG A 235 6.65 -7.51 24.60
CA ARG A 235 7.64 -6.48 24.93
C ARG A 235 7.68 -5.39 23.85
N CYS A 236 7.69 -5.77 22.57
CA CYS A 236 7.65 -4.83 21.46
C CYS A 236 6.36 -4.01 21.49
N LEU A 237 5.18 -4.61 21.68
CA LEU A 237 3.92 -3.85 21.76
C LEU A 237 3.91 -2.87 22.93
N LYS A 238 4.44 -3.27 24.10
CA LYS A 238 4.58 -2.37 25.25
C LYS A 238 5.52 -1.19 24.93
N ALA A 239 6.67 -1.45 24.31
CA ALA A 239 7.59 -0.40 23.87
C ALA A 239 6.96 0.54 22.82
N PHE A 240 6.16 -0.02 21.91
CA PHE A 240 5.40 0.76 20.92
C PHE A 240 4.41 1.72 21.59
N ILE A 241 3.65 1.24 22.58
CA ILE A 241 2.67 2.04 23.33
C ILE A 241 3.37 3.14 24.12
N GLU A 242 4.48 2.82 24.79
CA GLU A 242 5.23 3.78 25.61
C GLU A 242 5.82 4.94 24.78
N ASN A 243 6.24 4.67 23.54
CA ASN A 243 6.87 5.64 22.65
C ASN A 243 5.97 6.10 21.49
N HIS A 244 4.65 5.89 21.60
CA HIS A 244 3.70 6.12 20.51
C HIS A 244 3.63 7.59 20.10
N THR A 245 3.65 7.85 18.79
CA THR A 245 3.36 9.17 18.23
C THR A 245 2.47 9.06 16.98
N ALA A 246 1.86 10.18 16.57
CA ALA A 246 1.10 10.23 15.32
C ALA A 246 1.92 9.82 14.07
N LYS A 247 3.25 9.97 14.12
CA LYS A 247 4.15 9.59 13.01
C LYS A 247 4.23 8.08 12.79
N ASP A 248 3.84 7.28 13.78
CA ASP A 248 3.88 5.82 13.67
C ASP A 248 2.83 5.26 12.71
N GLY A 249 1.81 6.05 12.34
CA GLY A 249 0.79 5.66 11.36
C GLY A 249 -0.14 4.54 11.80
N VAL A 250 0.09 3.95 12.97
CA VAL A 250 -0.74 2.91 13.59
C VAL A 250 -1.36 3.47 14.87
N PRO A 251 -2.70 3.51 14.99
CA PRO A 251 -3.36 3.93 16.23
C PRO A 251 -3.04 2.99 17.41
N VAL A 252 -2.87 3.55 18.60
CA VAL A 252 -2.40 2.81 19.79
C VAL A 252 -3.37 1.70 20.23
N GLU A 253 -4.67 1.83 19.96
CA GLU A 253 -5.67 0.81 20.28
C GLU A 253 -5.46 -0.50 19.52
N TRP A 254 -4.78 -0.47 18.37
CA TRP A 254 -4.37 -1.69 17.67
C TRP A 254 -3.31 -2.46 18.45
N ALA A 255 -2.40 -1.79 19.15
CA ALA A 255 -1.41 -2.46 19.98
C ALA A 255 -2.04 -3.13 21.20
N TYR A 256 -3.02 -2.47 21.84
CA TYR A 256 -3.82 -3.09 22.90
C TYR A 256 -4.61 -4.31 22.40
N TYR A 257 -5.18 -4.22 21.19
CA TYR A 257 -5.83 -5.35 20.54
C TYR A 257 -4.86 -6.55 20.33
N ARG A 258 -3.64 -6.31 19.85
CA ARG A 258 -2.63 -7.37 19.68
C ARG A 258 -2.14 -7.93 21.02
N LEU A 259 -1.98 -7.11 22.05
CA LEU A 259 -1.66 -7.59 23.41
C LEU A 259 -2.75 -8.52 23.95
N ALA A 260 -4.03 -8.21 23.71
CA ALA A 260 -5.14 -9.07 24.10
C ALA A 260 -5.09 -10.44 23.41
N GLN A 261 -4.76 -10.46 22.11
CA GLN A 261 -4.56 -11.71 21.36
C GLN A 261 -3.40 -12.53 21.94
N ILE A 262 -2.27 -11.90 22.26
CA ILE A 262 -1.11 -12.58 22.89
C ILE A 262 -1.51 -13.17 24.24
N SER A 263 -2.17 -12.42 25.12
CA SER A 263 -2.64 -12.94 26.41
C SER A 263 -3.67 -14.06 26.24
N LYS A 264 -4.55 -13.97 25.23
CA LYS A 264 -5.48 -15.05 24.87
C LYS A 264 -4.74 -16.32 24.45
N HIS A 265 -3.71 -16.22 23.62
CA HIS A 265 -2.88 -17.37 23.21
C HIS A 265 -2.19 -18.04 24.41
N ARG A 266 -1.86 -17.29 25.45
CA ARG A 266 -1.34 -17.81 26.73
C ARG A 266 -2.41 -18.29 27.71
N GLN A 267 -3.69 -18.29 27.31
CA GLN A 267 -4.83 -18.63 28.18
C GLN A 267 -4.97 -17.71 29.42
N GLN A 268 -4.43 -16.49 29.34
CA GLN A 268 -4.51 -15.48 30.41
C GLN A 268 -5.76 -14.61 30.23
N LYS A 269 -6.93 -15.19 30.51
CA LYS A 269 -8.24 -14.58 30.25
C LYS A 269 -8.39 -13.17 30.83
N GLU A 270 -8.06 -12.99 32.11
CA GLU A 270 -8.20 -11.68 32.79
C GLU A 270 -7.30 -10.61 32.19
N GLU A 271 -6.07 -10.97 31.83
CA GLU A 271 -5.15 -10.04 31.18
C GLU A 271 -5.61 -9.70 29.75
N ALA A 272 -6.09 -10.70 29.01
CA ALA A 272 -6.65 -10.50 27.68
C ALA A 272 -7.87 -9.55 27.73
N LEU A 273 -8.76 -9.72 28.72
CA LEU A 273 -9.90 -8.81 28.94
C LEU A 273 -9.44 -7.39 29.30
N ARG A 274 -8.40 -7.25 30.12
CA ARG A 274 -7.83 -5.94 30.46
C ARG A 274 -7.32 -5.21 29.21
N TRP A 275 -6.57 -5.89 28.35
CA TRP A 275 -6.02 -5.28 27.14
C TRP A 275 -7.11 -4.95 26.12
N ILE A 276 -8.07 -5.85 25.89
CA ILE A 276 -9.11 -5.61 24.89
C ILE A 276 -10.06 -4.48 25.32
N ASN A 277 -10.32 -4.34 26.61
CA ASN A 277 -11.13 -3.24 27.13
C ASN A 277 -10.42 -1.89 26.94
N LYS A 278 -9.10 -1.79 27.16
CA LYS A 278 -8.34 -0.57 26.82
C LYS A 278 -8.46 -0.16 25.36
N ALA A 279 -8.45 -1.13 24.43
CA ALA A 279 -8.66 -0.85 23.01
C ALA A 279 -10.06 -0.26 22.75
N LEU A 280 -11.08 -0.81 23.42
CA LEU A 280 -12.49 -0.40 23.26
C LEU A 280 -12.84 0.90 24.00
N GLU A 281 -12.10 1.26 25.05
CA GLU A 281 -12.20 2.57 25.71
C GLU A 281 -11.78 3.70 24.77
N ILE A 282 -10.74 3.48 23.95
CA ILE A 282 -10.27 4.44 22.96
C ILE A 282 -11.20 4.48 21.74
N ARG A 283 -11.61 3.30 21.25
CA ARG A 283 -12.47 3.17 20.08
C ARG A 283 -13.55 2.12 20.30
N SER A 284 -14.73 2.58 20.73
CA SER A 284 -15.85 1.72 21.10
C SER A 284 -16.46 0.94 19.93
N ASP A 285 -16.35 1.47 18.71
CA ASP A 285 -16.84 0.86 17.47
C ASP A 285 -15.79 -0.02 16.76
N PHE A 286 -14.67 -0.34 17.44
CA PHE A 286 -13.61 -1.18 16.92
C PHE A 286 -14.08 -2.65 16.74
N ARG A 287 -14.67 -2.94 15.57
CA ARG A 287 -15.35 -4.22 15.27
C ARG A 287 -14.49 -5.46 15.56
N GLN A 288 -13.20 -5.43 15.22
CA GLN A 288 -12.27 -6.53 15.47
C GLN A 288 -12.12 -6.77 16.98
N ALA A 289 -11.91 -5.70 17.76
CA ALA A 289 -11.78 -5.81 19.21
C ALA A 289 -13.08 -6.27 19.89
N VAL A 290 -14.25 -5.84 19.40
CA VAL A 290 -15.54 -6.32 19.90
C VAL A 290 -15.71 -7.83 19.70
N ARG A 291 -15.33 -8.35 18.52
CA ARG A 291 -15.37 -9.80 18.23
C ARG A 291 -14.37 -10.56 19.09
N GLU A 292 -13.15 -10.07 19.19
CA GLU A 292 -12.08 -10.67 19.97
C GLU A 292 -12.43 -10.74 21.46
N ARG A 293 -13.03 -9.69 22.03
CA ARG A 293 -13.53 -9.70 23.42
C ARG A 293 -14.51 -10.84 23.67
N LYS A 294 -15.44 -11.09 22.74
CA LYS A 294 -16.40 -12.21 22.86
C LYS A 294 -15.68 -13.56 22.86
N ALA A 295 -14.66 -13.72 22.00
CA ALA A 295 -13.86 -14.94 21.99
C ALA A 295 -13.07 -15.13 23.30
N ILE A 296 -12.48 -14.06 23.85
CA ILE A 296 -11.78 -14.10 25.14
C ILE A 296 -12.71 -14.48 26.29
N GLN A 297 -13.96 -13.99 26.28
CA GLN A 297 -14.96 -14.33 27.31
C GLN A 297 -15.33 -15.83 27.32
N GLN A 298 -15.11 -16.52 26.20
CA GLN A 298 -15.40 -17.95 26.03
C GLN A 298 -14.21 -18.87 26.36
N LEU A 299 -13.01 -18.32 26.61
CA LEU A 299 -11.89 -19.07 27.20
C LEU A 299 -12.26 -19.62 28.57
#